data_AF-A0A8S2T4P0-F1
#
_entry.id   AF-A0A8S2T4P0-F1
#
_cell.length_a   1.000
_cell.length_b   1.000
_cell.length_c   1.000
_cell.angle_alpha   90.00
_cell.angle_beta   90.00
_cell.angle_gamma   90.00
#
_symmetry.space_group_name_H-M   'P 1'
#
loop_
_entity.id
_entity.type
_entity.pdbx_description
1 polymer ?
#
loop_
_entity_poly.entity_id
_entity_poly.type
_entity_poly.pdbx_seq_one_letter_code
_entity_poly.pdbx_strand_id
1 'polypeptide(L)'
;PITSQGNKYVLAITDYFTKWVIAIPTEKQNAQTTAEVLHEHYICIYGVPRQILSDQGTPFNNQLVDAFTTILGCHHIKSTPYHPQTNGAIERFNATFERQLAK
;
A
#
# COMPACT_ATOMS: atom_id res chain seq x y z
N PRO A 1 6.26 -6.27 15.94
CA PRO A 1 7.64 -6.70 16.34
C PRO A 1 8.59 -6.45 15.17
N ILE A 2 9.90 -6.26 15.42
CA ILE A 2 10.88 -6.15 14.35
C ILE A 2 11.35 -7.56 13.99
N THR A 3 11.39 -7.89 12.70
CA THR A 3 11.87 -9.20 12.23
C THR A 3 13.40 -9.30 12.32
N SER A 4 13.97 -10.51 12.18
CA SER A 4 15.43 -10.71 12.12
C SER A 4 16.11 -9.98 10.96
N GLN A 5 15.34 -9.62 9.92
CA GLN A 5 15.80 -8.84 8.78
C GLN A 5 15.59 -7.33 8.97
N GLY A 6 15.21 -6.86 10.17
CA GLY A 6 15.02 -5.44 10.44
C GLY A 6 13.67 -4.87 10.02
N ASN A 7 12.81 -5.64 9.33
CA ASN A 7 11.49 -5.16 8.92
C ASN A 7 10.61 -4.83 10.12
N LYS A 8 10.00 -3.64 10.09
CA LYS A 8 9.14 -3.10 11.16
C LYS A 8 7.73 -2.77 10.65
N TYR A 9 7.58 -2.54 9.36
CA TYR A 9 6.34 -2.12 8.72
C TYR A 9 5.92 -3.14 7.67
N VAL A 10 4.68 -3.03 7.20
CA VAL A 10 4.16 -3.82 6.09
C VAL A 10 3.41 -2.90 5.15
N LEU A 11 3.74 -2.96 3.86
CA LEU A 11 2.92 -2.38 2.81
C LEU A 11 1.91 -3.43 2.35
N ALA A 12 0.63 -3.18 2.62
CA ALA A 12 -0.46 -4.04 2.17
C ALA A 12 -1.12 -3.44 0.91
N ILE A 13 -1.24 -4.25 -0.13
CA ILE A 13 -1.89 -3.90 -1.39
C ILE A 13 -3.03 -4.91 -1.62
N THR A 14 -4.24 -4.39 -1.81
CA THR A 14 -5.41 -5.22 -2.07
C THR A 14 -5.98 -4.87 -3.44
N ASP A 15 -6.07 -5.85 -4.32
CA ASP A 15 -6.81 -5.70 -5.57
C ASP A 15 -8.31 -5.61 -5.27
N TYR A 16 -8.95 -4.55 -5.74
CA TYR A 16 -10.33 -4.26 -5.36
C TYR A 16 -11.33 -5.24 -5.99
N PHE A 17 -11.00 -5.86 -7.13
CA PHE A 17 -11.90 -6.77 -7.84
C PHE A 17 -11.82 -8.20 -7.29
N THR A 18 -10.63 -8.79 -7.34
CA THR A 18 -10.37 -10.18 -6.93
C THR A 18 -10.31 -10.35 -5.41
N LYS A 19 -10.11 -9.25 -4.67
CA LYS A 19 -9.76 -9.25 -3.24
C LYS A 19 -8.42 -9.97 -2.95
N TRP A 20 -7.57 -10.12 -3.97
CA TRP A 20 -6.21 -10.62 -3.78
C TRP A 20 -5.39 -9.62 -2.97
N VAL A 21 -4.66 -10.11 -1.97
CA VAL A 21 -3.87 -9.27 -1.07
C VAL A 21 -2.41 -9.65 -1.12
N ILE A 22 -1.56 -8.64 -1.18
CA ILE A 22 -0.11 -8.75 -1.11
C ILE A 22 0.35 -7.94 0.08
N ALA A 23 1.09 -8.57 0.99
CA ALA A 23 1.66 -7.93 2.17
C ALA A 23 3.19 -8.02 2.08
N ILE A 24 3.85 -6.88 1.86
CA ILE A 24 5.31 -6.82 1.73
C ILE A 24 5.91 -6.21 3.01
N PRO A 25 6.81 -6.92 3.73
CA PRO A 25 7.48 -6.35 4.89
C PRO A 25 8.50 -5.29 4.47
N THR A 26 8.58 -4.19 5.22
CA THR A 26 9.54 -3.11 4.97
C THR A 26 10.23 -2.61 6.25
N GLU A 27 11.47 -2.17 6.12
CA GLU A 27 12.22 -1.55 7.22
C GLU A 27 11.78 -0.11 7.49
N LYS A 28 11.35 0.60 6.43
CA LYS A 28 11.03 2.03 6.44
C LYS A 28 9.61 2.28 5.93
N GLN A 29 8.97 3.28 6.51
CA GLN A 29 7.64 3.77 6.11
C GLN A 29 7.81 5.17 5.50
N ASN A 30 8.38 5.25 4.29
CA ASN A 30 8.60 6.50 3.58
C ASN A 30 8.21 6.39 2.09
N ALA A 31 8.18 7.54 1.41
CA ALA A 31 7.76 7.67 0.02
C ALA A 31 8.57 6.80 -0.95
N GLN A 32 9.90 6.85 -0.83
CA GLN A 32 10.80 6.10 -1.70
C GLN A 32 10.57 4.60 -1.59
N THR A 33 10.54 4.08 -0.36
CA THR A 33 10.29 2.65 -0.09
C THR A 33 8.93 2.23 -0.64
N THR A 34 7.92 3.10 -0.51
CA THR A 34 6.57 2.83 -1.02
C THR A 34 6.55 2.70 -2.54
N ALA A 35 7.20 3.61 -3.26
CA ALA A 35 7.26 3.58 -4.72
C ALA A 35 8.08 2.38 -5.24
N GLU A 36 9.23 2.09 -4.62
CA GLU A 36 10.08 0.94 -4.95
C GLU A 36 9.31 -0.38 -4.78
N VAL A 37 8.70 -0.58 -3.61
CA VAL A 37 7.93 -1.81 -3.32
C VAL A 37 6.73 -1.94 -4.26
N LEU A 38 6.00 -0.85 -4.52
CA LEU A 38 4.85 -0.87 -5.43
C LEU A 38 5.28 -1.19 -6.87
N HIS A 39 6.41 -0.66 -7.31
CA HIS A 39 6.99 -0.96 -8.62
C HIS A 39 7.35 -2.44 -8.73
N GLU A 40 8.20 -2.93 -7.83
CA GLU A 40 8.78 -4.28 -7.91
C GLU A 40 7.77 -5.39 -7.64
N HIS A 41 6.92 -5.22 -6.62
CA HIS A 41 6.04 -6.29 -6.15
C HIS A 41 4.62 -6.24 -6.70
N TYR A 42 4.24 -5.14 -7.36
CA TYR A 42 2.93 -5.04 -8.00
C TYR A 42 3.03 -4.74 -9.49
N ILE A 43 3.61 -3.59 -9.86
CA ILE A 43 3.55 -3.11 -11.25
C ILE A 43 4.33 -4.03 -12.20
N CYS A 44 5.53 -4.49 -11.82
CA CYS A 44 6.31 -5.41 -12.65
C CYS A 44 5.63 -6.78 -12.86
N ILE A 45 4.74 -7.19 -11.95
CA ILE A 45 4.12 -8.52 -11.96
C ILE A 45 2.74 -8.48 -12.62
N TYR A 46 1.92 -7.50 -12.26
CA TYR A 46 0.51 -7.41 -12.66
C TYR A 46 0.23 -6.28 -13.66
N GLY A 47 1.20 -5.41 -13.92
CA GLY A 47 1.05 -4.22 -14.74
C GLY A 47 0.58 -3.00 -13.95
N VAL A 48 0.46 -1.86 -14.65
CA VAL A 48 0.02 -0.60 -14.05
C VAL A 48 -1.50 -0.63 -13.83
N PRO A 49 -1.98 -0.41 -12.60
CA PRO A 49 -3.41 -0.32 -12.34
C PRO A 49 -3.97 1.00 -12.89
N ARG A 50 -5.27 1.01 -13.24
CA ARG A 50 -5.96 2.25 -13.66
C ARG A 50 -5.95 3.29 -12.54
N GLN A 51 -6.16 2.85 -11.30
CA GLN A 51 -6.27 3.71 -10.13
C GLN A 51 -5.63 3.05 -8.91
N ILE A 52 -5.02 3.86 -8.05
CA ILE A 52 -4.56 3.46 -6.72
C ILE A 52 -5.35 4.28 -5.72
N LEU A 53 -5.92 3.64 -4.71
CA LEU A 53 -6.54 4.29 -3.56
C LEU A 53 -5.63 4.10 -2.34
N SER A 54 -5.22 5.19 -1.71
CA SER A 54 -4.46 5.16 -0.45
C SER A 54 -5.06 6.10 0.58
N ASP A 55 -4.65 5.97 1.83
CA ASP A 55 -4.87 7.01 2.84
C ASP A 55 -4.00 8.26 2.57
N GLN A 56 -4.15 9.27 3.43
CA GLN A 56 -3.39 10.52 3.37
C GLN A 56 -2.06 10.47 4.14
N GLY A 57 -1.59 9.28 4.52
CA GLY A 57 -0.31 9.09 5.19
C GLY A 57 0.83 9.64 4.35
N THR A 58 1.84 10.20 5.02
CA THR A 58 3.03 10.78 4.37
C THR A 58 3.78 9.84 3.41
N PRO A 59 3.77 8.50 3.55
CA PRO A 59 4.39 7.61 2.57
C PRO A 59 3.68 7.63 1.20
N PHE A 60 2.39 7.93 1.17
CA PHE A 60 1.58 7.97 -0.05
C PHE A 60 1.32 9.39 -0.53
N ASN A 61 1.14 10.34 0.39
CA ASN A 61 0.80 11.72 0.08
C ASN A 61 2.06 12.60 0.03
N ASN A 62 2.78 12.54 -1.08
CA ASN A 62 4.00 13.32 -1.30
C ASN A 62 4.30 13.45 -2.81
N GLN A 63 5.19 14.39 -3.16
CA GLN A 63 5.55 14.69 -4.54
C GLN A 63 6.17 13.51 -5.30
N LEU A 64 6.90 12.62 -4.60
CA LEU A 64 7.54 11.47 -5.23
C LEU A 64 6.48 10.49 -5.73
N VAL A 65 5.50 10.14 -4.89
CA VAL A 65 4.41 9.23 -5.27
C VAL A 65 3.46 9.87 -6.30
N ASP A 66 3.19 11.17 -6.17
CA ASP A 66 2.39 11.90 -7.15
C ASP A 66 3.09 11.88 -8.54
N ALA A 67 4.41 12.13 -8.60
CA ALA A 67 5.17 12.06 -9.85
C ALA A 67 5.28 10.63 -10.40
N PHE A 68 5.53 9.65 -9.54
CA PHE A 68 5.60 8.23 -9.90
C PHE A 68 4.31 7.74 -10.55
N THR A 69 3.17 8.01 -9.92
CA THR A 69 1.86 7.59 -10.46
C THR A 69 1.50 8.34 -11.74
N THR A 70 1.88 9.62 -11.85
CA THR A 70 1.72 10.41 -13.08
C THR A 70 2.51 9.82 -14.25
N ILE A 71 3.78 9.47 -14.05
CA ILE A 71 4.63 8.85 -15.10
C ILE A 71 4.04 7.53 -15.59
N LEU A 72 3.46 6.75 -14.68
CA LEU A 72 2.82 5.48 -15.02
C LEU A 72 1.45 5.65 -15.68
N GLY A 73 0.87 6.86 -15.70
CA GLY A 73 -0.50 7.09 -16.15
C GLY A 73 -1.56 6.49 -15.21
N CYS A 74 -1.21 6.28 -13.95
CA CYS A 74 -2.10 5.76 -12.91
C CYS A 74 -2.76 6.92 -12.16
N HIS A 75 -4.09 6.87 -12.00
CA HIS A 75 -4.80 7.89 -11.23
C HIS A 75 -4.74 7.58 -9.73
N HIS A 76 -3.97 8.36 -8.98
CA HIS A 76 -3.85 8.21 -7.53
C HIS A 76 -4.96 8.97 -6.81
N ILE A 77 -5.85 8.22 -6.16
CA ILE A 77 -6.93 8.73 -5.32
C ILE A 77 -6.49 8.65 -3.87
N LYS A 78 -6.56 9.78 -3.17
CA LYS A 78 -6.30 9.86 -1.73
C LYS A 78 -7.64 9.87 -1.01
N SER A 79 -7.85 8.94 -0.08
CA SER A 79 -9.10 8.88 0.69
C SER A 79 -9.29 10.19 1.47
N THR A 80 -10.53 10.61 1.67
CA THR A 80 -10.81 11.70 2.61
C THR A 80 -10.45 11.25 4.03
N PRO A 81 -9.99 12.15 4.90
CA PRO A 81 -9.86 11.83 6.31
C PRO A 81 -11.25 11.44 6.83
N TYR A 82 -11.36 10.35 7.59
CA TYR A 82 -12.61 9.87 8.20
C TYR A 82 -13.71 9.32 7.23
N HIS A 83 -13.34 8.69 6.11
CA HIS A 83 -14.28 7.84 5.34
C HIS A 83 -13.93 6.33 5.41
N PRO A 84 -14.21 5.66 6.54
CA PRO A 84 -13.92 4.23 6.74
C PRO A 84 -14.69 3.30 5.77
N GLN A 85 -15.75 3.78 5.11
CA GLN A 85 -16.51 2.96 4.16
C GLN A 85 -15.73 2.65 2.87
N THR A 86 -14.85 3.56 2.40
CA THR A 86 -14.06 3.34 1.18
C THR A 86 -12.87 2.41 1.44
N ASN A 87 -12.32 2.43 2.66
CA ASN A 87 -11.20 1.60 3.10
C ASN A 87 -11.60 0.35 3.91
N GLY A 88 -12.89 0.10 4.14
CA GLY A 88 -13.33 -0.99 5.03
C GLY A 88 -12.90 -2.40 4.60
N ALA A 89 -12.53 -2.61 3.32
CA ALA A 89 -11.92 -3.86 2.87
C ALA A 89 -10.45 -3.99 3.34
N ILE A 90 -9.66 -2.92 3.20
CA ILE A 90 -8.25 -2.92 3.61
C ILE A 90 -8.12 -2.87 5.14
N GLU A 91 -9.01 -2.16 5.83
CA GLU A 91 -9.06 -2.13 7.30
C GLU A 91 -9.36 -3.50 7.90
N ARG A 92 -10.35 -4.23 7.35
CA ARG A 92 -10.66 -5.60 7.77
C ARG A 92 -9.52 -6.56 7.48
N PHE A 93 -8.85 -6.42 6.34
CA PHE A 93 -7.66 -7.18 6.03
C PHE A 93 -6.55 -6.90 7.06
N ASN A 94 -6.22 -5.64 7.30
CA ASN A 94 -5.17 -5.24 8.26
C ASN A 94 -5.46 -5.81 9.65
N ALA A 95 -6.70 -5.69 10.14
CA ALA A 95 -7.08 -6.25 11.44
C ALA A 95 -6.96 -7.79 11.49
N THR A 96 -7.32 -8.49 10.41
CA THR A 96 -7.17 -9.95 10.32
C THR A 96 -5.70 -10.35 10.24
N PHE A 97 -4.91 -9.62 9.46
CA PHE A 97 -3.49 -9.86 9.24
C PHE A 97 -2.67 -9.63 10.51
N GLU A 98 -2.90 -8.51 11.21
CA GLU A 98 -2.28 -8.24 12.52
C GLU A 98 -2.61 -9.33 13.54
N ARG A 99 -3.86 -9.80 13.59
CA ARG A 99 -4.26 -10.88 14.49
C ARG A 99 -3.57 -12.21 14.18
N GLN A 100 -3.28 -12.49 12.91
CA GLN A 100 -2.53 -13.69 12.52
C GLN A 100 -1.04 -13.55 12.83
N LEU A 101 -0.47 -12.36 12.67
CA LEU A 101 0.93 -12.07 13.04
C LEU A 101 1.20 -12.08 14.55
N ALA A 102 0.16 -11.87 15.36
CA ALA A 102 0.24 -11.89 16.82
C ALA A 102 0.12 -13.30 17.45
N LYS A 103 -0.10 -14.33 16.63
CA LYS A 103 -0.09 -15.75 17.05
C LYS A 103 1.30 -16.34 16.87
#